data_AF-A0A4Z0L1I2-F1
#
_entry.id   AF-A0A4Z0L1I2-F1
#
_cell.length_a   1.000
_cell.length_b   1.000
_cell.length_c   1.000
_cell.angle_alpha   90.00
_cell.angle_beta   90.00
_cell.angle_gamma   90.00
#
_symmetry.space_group_name_H-M   'P 1'
#
loop_
_entity.id
_entity.type
_entity.pdbx_description
1 polymer ?
#
loop_
_entity_poly.entity_id
_entity_poly.type
_entity_poly.pdbx_seq_one_letter_code
_entity_poly.pdbx_strand_id
1 'polypeptide(L)'
;ANAYLQGGQPKAAAPILNRYPFSHKDDGNGWDLLAQAEAALNNRDQELAARAESYALAGRLDQAISLLSSASAQAKVGCPQQARDGARSGGVRRGQERFKPYTKM
;
A
#
# COMPACT_ATOMS: atom_id res chain seq x y z
N ALA A 1 10.36 14.02 -3.81
CA ALA A 1 9.08 13.36 -4.20
C ALA A 1 7.90 14.31 -4.15
N ASN A 2 7.60 14.94 -3.00
CA ASN A 2 6.46 15.88 -2.87
C ASN A 2 6.51 17.05 -3.89
N ALA A 3 7.69 17.63 -4.11
CA ALA A 3 7.87 18.67 -5.13
C ALA A 3 7.53 18.21 -6.57
N TYR A 4 7.77 16.93 -6.91
CA TYR A 4 7.39 16.38 -8.22
C TYR A 4 5.88 16.19 -8.35
N LEU A 5 5.18 15.84 -7.26
CA LEU A 5 3.72 15.76 -7.24
C LEU A 5 3.09 17.15 -7.41
N GLN A 6 3.57 18.14 -6.65
CA GLN A 6 3.11 19.52 -6.79
C GLN A 6 3.44 20.12 -8.16
N GLY A 7 4.55 19.72 -8.77
CA GLY A 7 4.95 20.10 -10.12
C GLY A 7 4.20 19.37 -11.25
N GLY A 8 3.19 18.55 -10.95
CA GLY A 8 2.42 17.80 -11.95
C GLY A 8 3.23 16.69 -12.66
N GLN A 9 4.31 16.21 -12.03
CA GLN A 9 5.18 15.14 -12.54
C GLN A 9 5.05 13.87 -11.69
N PRO A 10 3.85 13.26 -11.57
CA PRO A 10 3.65 12.06 -10.76
C PRO A 10 4.48 10.87 -11.29
N LYS A 11 4.76 10.82 -12.60
CA LYS A 11 5.62 9.81 -13.24
C LYS A 11 7.06 9.84 -12.75
N ALA A 12 7.59 11.03 -12.41
CA ALA A 12 8.92 11.18 -11.82
C ALA A 12 8.90 10.91 -10.31
N ALA A 13 7.77 11.19 -9.65
CA ALA A 13 7.58 10.91 -8.23
C ALA A 13 7.44 9.41 -7.92
N ALA A 14 6.70 8.66 -8.74
CA ALA A 14 6.40 7.25 -8.55
C ALA A 14 7.63 6.35 -8.32
N PRO A 15 8.74 6.39 -9.10
CA PRO A 15 9.90 5.53 -8.83
C PRO A 15 10.63 5.89 -7.52
N ILE A 16 10.64 7.18 -7.14
CA ILE A 16 11.21 7.64 -5.86
C ILE A 16 10.34 7.15 -4.71
N LEU A 17 9.03 7.31 -4.85
CA LEU A 17 8.01 6.88 -3.88
C LEU A 17 7.79 5.37 -3.88
N ASN A 18 8.23 4.62 -4.88
CA ASN A 18 8.23 3.16 -4.83
C ASN A 18 9.40 2.62 -4.00
N ARG A 19 10.51 3.37 -3.91
CA ARG A 19 11.68 2.97 -3.12
C ARG A 19 11.61 3.43 -1.66
N TYR A 20 10.98 4.57 -1.42
CA TYR A 20 10.92 5.21 -0.11
C TYR A 20 10.15 4.39 0.95
N PRO A 21 8.93 3.89 0.72
CA PRO A 21 8.16 3.10 1.68
C PRO A 21 8.78 1.73 1.94
N PHE A 22 9.56 1.20 0.99
CA PHE A 22 10.33 -0.03 1.22
C PHE A 22 11.49 0.17 2.21
N SER A 23 12.03 1.38 2.27
CA SER A 23 13.12 1.76 3.19
C SER A 23 12.58 2.33 4.50
N HIS A 24 11.41 2.97 4.47
CA HIS A 24 10.73 3.62 5.59
C HIS A 24 9.31 3.08 5.71
N LYS A 25 9.21 1.80 6.10
CA LYS A 25 7.93 1.07 6.12
C LYS A 25 6.92 1.66 7.11
N ASP A 26 7.43 2.31 8.15
CA ASP A 26 6.65 2.86 9.27
C ASP A 26 6.20 4.31 9.01
N ASP A 27 6.62 4.92 7.90
CA ASP A 27 6.26 6.28 7.53
C ASP A 27 4.98 6.29 6.68
N GLY A 28 3.84 6.52 7.35
CA GLY A 28 2.53 6.63 6.71
C GLY A 28 2.44 7.76 5.66
N ASN A 29 3.24 8.83 5.79
CA ASN A 29 3.23 9.93 4.82
C ASN A 29 3.80 9.49 3.47
N GLY A 30 4.78 8.58 3.48
CA GLY A 30 5.36 8.01 2.26
C GLY A 30 4.35 7.20 1.45
N TRP A 31 3.51 6.42 2.14
CA TRP A 31 2.44 5.63 1.53
C TRP A 31 1.31 6.50 0.98
N ASP A 32 0.93 7.56 1.70
CA ASP A 32 -0.10 8.48 1.22
C ASP A 32 0.33 9.26 -0.03
N LEU A 33 1.59 9.75 -0.05
CA LEU A 33 2.16 10.39 -1.23
C LEU A 33 2.26 9.42 -2.42
N LEU A 34 2.61 8.16 -2.19
CA LEU A 34 2.60 7.14 -3.24
C LEU A 34 1.19 6.94 -3.78
N ALA A 35 0.18 6.82 -2.92
CA ALA A 35 -1.21 6.68 -3.35
C ALA A 35 -1.67 7.87 -4.21
N GLN A 36 -1.32 9.10 -3.82
CA GLN A 36 -1.62 10.29 -4.61
C GLN A 36 -0.92 10.29 -5.98
N ALA A 37 0.35 9.86 -6.03
CA ALA A 37 1.10 9.74 -7.28
C ALA A 37 0.47 8.70 -8.23
N GLU A 38 0.14 7.53 -7.71
CA GLU A 38 -0.46 6.45 -8.50
C GLU A 38 -1.88 6.79 -8.94
N ALA A 39 -2.66 7.49 -8.10
CA ALA A 39 -3.96 8.04 -8.49
C ALA A 39 -3.85 9.01 -9.67
N ALA A 40 -2.86 9.92 -9.64
CA ALA A 40 -2.60 10.85 -10.74
C ALA A 40 -2.11 10.16 -12.02
N LEU A 41 -1.56 8.94 -11.90
CA LEU A 41 -1.16 8.08 -13.03
C LEU A 41 -2.27 7.12 -13.49
N ASN A 42 -3.44 7.15 -12.84
CA ASN A 42 -4.56 6.23 -13.08
C ASN A 42 -4.21 4.74 -12.82
N ASN A 43 -3.22 4.49 -11.96
CA ASN A 43 -2.79 3.14 -11.54
C ASN A 43 -3.57 2.72 -10.29
N ARG A 44 -4.84 2.36 -10.48
CA ARG A 44 -5.79 2.15 -9.39
C ARG A 44 -5.40 1.02 -8.44
N ASP A 45 -4.83 -0.06 -8.97
CA ASP A 45 -4.30 -1.19 -8.20
C ASP A 45 -3.19 -0.74 -7.24
N GLN A 46 -2.25 0.06 -7.72
CA GLN A 46 -1.12 0.55 -6.90
C GLN A 46 -1.56 1.58 -5.87
N GLU A 47 -2.53 2.44 -6.20
CA GLU A 47 -3.15 3.35 -5.24
C GLU A 47 -3.83 2.58 -4.09
N LEU A 48 -4.59 1.52 -4.41
CA LEU A 48 -5.26 0.70 -3.40
C LEU A 48 -4.25 -0.02 -2.50
N ALA A 49 -3.17 -0.55 -3.09
CA ALA A 49 -2.09 -1.18 -2.33
C ALA A 49 -1.40 -0.18 -1.39
N ALA A 50 -1.06 1.02 -1.89
CA ALA A 50 -0.43 2.06 -1.06
C ALA A 50 -1.33 2.52 0.09
N ARG A 51 -2.64 2.71 -0.17
CA ARG A 51 -3.61 3.03 0.88
C ARG A 51 -3.73 1.93 1.92
N ALA A 52 -3.74 0.67 1.49
CA ALA A 52 -3.82 -0.46 2.40
C ALA A 52 -2.66 -0.46 3.42
N GLU A 53 -1.46 -0.06 2.99
CA GLU A 53 -0.31 0.04 3.87
C GLU A 53 -0.48 1.14 4.94
N SER A 54 -1.04 2.30 4.56
CA SER A 54 -1.41 3.33 5.54
C SER A 54 -2.41 2.81 6.58
N TYR A 55 -3.39 2.01 6.16
CA TYR A 55 -4.33 1.36 7.10
C TYR A 55 -3.64 0.31 7.98
N ALA A 56 -2.70 -0.46 7.42
CA ALA A 56 -1.94 -1.44 8.19
C ALA A 56 -1.11 -0.77 9.29
N LEU A 57 -0.48 0.36 8.99
CA LEU A 57 0.28 1.18 9.95
C LEU A 57 -0.62 1.81 11.03
N ALA A 58 -1.83 2.21 10.67
CA ALA A 58 -2.83 2.71 11.61
C ALA A 58 -3.45 1.60 12.49
N GLY A 59 -2.99 0.35 12.39
CA GLY A 59 -3.52 -0.81 13.11
C GLY A 59 -4.84 -1.35 12.56
N ARG A 60 -5.33 -0.80 11.44
CA ARG A 60 -6.59 -1.20 10.79
C ARG A 60 -6.35 -2.35 9.80
N LEU A 61 -5.91 -3.48 10.34
CA LEU A 61 -5.45 -4.64 9.56
C LEU A 61 -6.55 -5.23 8.66
N ASP A 62 -7.80 -5.29 9.10
CA ASP A 62 -8.92 -5.80 8.28
C ASP A 62 -9.17 -4.93 7.04
N GLN A 63 -9.15 -3.61 7.20
CA GLN A 63 -9.32 -2.67 6.10
C GLN A 63 -8.16 -2.77 5.10
N ALA A 64 -6.93 -2.90 5.62
CA ALA A 64 -5.75 -3.12 4.79
C ALA A 64 -5.86 -4.41 3.97
N ILE A 65 -6.27 -5.53 4.58
CA ILE A 65 -6.45 -6.81 3.88
C ILE A 65 -7.51 -6.69 2.79
N SER A 66 -8.63 -6.02 3.07
CA SER A 66 -9.70 -5.83 2.09
C SER A 66 -9.21 -5.02 0.87
N LEU A 67 -8.47 -3.93 1.11
CA LEU A 67 -7.92 -3.10 0.04
C LEU A 67 -6.87 -3.83 -0.79
N LEU A 68 -5.94 -4.57 -0.16
CA LEU A 68 -4.95 -5.38 -0.89
C LEU A 68 -5.63 -6.48 -1.71
N SER A 69 -6.69 -7.08 -1.17
CA SER A 69 -7.46 -8.07 -1.93
C SER A 69 -8.13 -7.43 -3.16
N SER A 70 -8.71 -6.23 -3.02
CA SER A 70 -9.27 -5.48 -4.16
C SER A 70 -8.21 -5.06 -5.17
N ALA A 71 -7.04 -4.60 -4.70
CA ALA A 71 -5.90 -4.27 -5.55
C ALA A 71 -5.45 -5.48 -6.38
N SER A 72 -5.27 -6.62 -5.71
CA SER A 72 -4.87 -7.88 -6.36
C SER A 72 -5.88 -8.40 -7.37
N ALA A 73 -7.18 -8.14 -7.15
CA ALA A 73 -8.26 -8.53 -8.06
C ALA A 73 -8.35 -7.61 -9.30
N GLN A 74 -7.94 -6.35 -9.17
CA GLN A 74 -7.85 -5.39 -10.28
C GLN A 74 -6.54 -5.54 -11.06
N ALA A 75 -5.48 -6.02 -10.41
CA ALA A 75 -4.22 -6.33 -11.07
C ALA A 75 -4.38 -7.51 -12.05
N LYS A 76 -3.60 -7.49 -13.13
CA LYS A 76 -3.66 -8.53 -14.16
C LYS A 76 -3.29 -9.90 -13.58
N VAL A 77 -4.12 -10.91 -13.83
CA VAL A 77 -3.88 -12.28 -13.31
C VAL A 77 -2.50 -12.79 -13.74
N GLY A 78 -1.68 -13.21 -12.77
CA GLY A 78 -0.32 -13.70 -12.99
C GLY A 78 0.76 -12.62 -13.04
N CYS A 79 0.41 -11.35 -12.79
CA CYS A 79 1.41 -10.29 -12.67
C CYS A 79 2.18 -10.37 -11.34
N PRO A 80 3.44 -9.90 -11.29
CA PRO A 80 4.23 -9.88 -10.07
C PRO A 80 3.60 -9.00 -8.98
N GLN A 81 2.79 -8.00 -9.34
CA GLN A 81 2.09 -7.13 -8.40
C GLN A 81 1.04 -7.91 -7.60
N GLN A 82 0.22 -8.74 -8.27
CA GLN A 82 -0.77 -9.59 -7.61
C GLN A 82 -0.12 -10.53 -6.59
N ALA A 83 1.03 -11.14 -6.94
CA ALA A 83 1.77 -12.01 -6.02
C ALA A 83 2.29 -11.25 -4.80
N ARG A 84 2.76 -10.01 -4.98
CA ARG A 84 3.20 -9.12 -3.90
C ARG A 84 2.04 -8.75 -2.97
N ASP A 85 0.91 -8.33 -3.53
CA ASP A 85 -0.27 -7.93 -2.75
C ASP A 85 -0.85 -9.12 -1.96
N GLY A 86 -0.85 -10.31 -2.56
CA GLY A 86 -1.23 -11.55 -1.88
C GLY A 86 -0.28 -11.92 -0.74
N ALA A 87 1.04 -11.84 -0.98
CA ALA A 87 2.05 -12.09 0.05
C ALA A 87 1.94 -11.08 1.21
N ARG A 88 1.68 -9.81 0.91
CA ARG A 88 1.47 -8.76 1.91
C ARG A 88 0.21 -9.01 2.72
N SER A 89 -0.91 -9.31 2.06
CA SER A 89 -2.18 -9.65 2.72
C SER A 89 -2.01 -10.82 3.69
N GLY A 90 -1.27 -11.87 3.28
CA GLY A 90 -0.95 -13.00 4.15
C GLY A 90 -0.08 -12.60 5.35
N GLY A 91 0.89 -11.72 5.14
CA GLY A 91 1.71 -11.14 6.22
C GLY A 91 0.88 -10.37 7.24
N VAL A 92 -0.01 -9.49 6.76
CA VAL A 92 -0.92 -8.69 7.60
C VAL A 92 -1.88 -9.60 8.38
N ARG A 93 -2.45 -10.64 7.76
CA ARG A 93 -3.30 -11.64 8.45
C ARG A 93 -2.57 -12.37 9.58
N ARG A 94 -1.35 -12.84 9.33
CA ARG A 94 -0.53 -13.49 10.37
C ARG A 94 -0.21 -12.54 11.52
N GLY A 95 0.05 -11.27 11.21
CA GLY A 95 0.18 -10.21 12.21
C GLY A 95 -1.09 -10.08 13.04
N GLN A 96 -2.25 -9.94 12.39
CA GLN A 96 -3.55 -9.84 13.05
C GLN A 96 -3.82 -11.03 13.98
N GLU A 97 -3.57 -12.27 13.53
CA GLU A 97 -3.74 -13.47 14.35
C GLU A 97 -2.86 -13.46 15.60
N ARG A 98 -1.63 -12.93 15.50
CA ARG A 98 -0.75 -12.73 16.65
C ARG A 98 -1.25 -11.63 17.60
N PHE A 99 -1.89 -10.59 17.10
CA PHE A 99 -2.42 -9.48 17.89
C PHE A 99 -3.80 -9.75 18.51
N LYS A 100 -4.62 -10.65 17.92
CA LYS A 100 -5.93 -11.07 18.45
C LYS A 100 -5.96 -11.39 19.95
N PRO A 101 -5.01 -12.15 20.53
CA PRO A 101 -5.01 -12.41 21.98
C PRO A 101 -4.75 -11.16 22.84
N TYR A 102 -4.16 -10.10 22.28
CA TYR A 102 -3.84 -8.86 23.00
C TYR A 102 -4.92 -7.78 22.85
N THR A 103 -5.86 -7.92 21.91
CA THR A 103 -6.99 -6.98 21.72
C THR A 103 -8.18 -7.28 22.65
N LYS A 104 -8.12 -8.37 23.42
CA LYS A 104 -9.09 -8.72 24.47
C LYS A 104 -8.60 -8.19 25.83
N MET A 105 -8.71 -6.89 26.05
CA MET A 105 -8.73 -6.27 27.40
C MET A 105 -9.69 -5.10 27.38
#